data_AF-A0A7V0IXW4-F1
#
_entry.id   AF-A0A7V0IXW4-F1
#
_cell.length_a   1.000
_cell.length_b   1.000
_cell.length_c   1.000
_cell.angle_alpha   90.00
_cell.angle_beta   90.00
_cell.angle_gamma   90.00
#
_symmetry.space_group_name_H-M   'P 1'
#
loop_
_entity.id
_entity.type
_entity.pdbx_description
1 polymer ?
#
loop_
_entity_poly.entity_id
_entity_poly.type
_entity_poly.pdbx_seq_one_letter_code
_entity_poly.pdbx_strand_id
1 'polypeptide(L)' 'MPQCPGVIAFGKTLYKCQEELRSSLEGWLIVKIRHGDKLPIIGRIDLNKKMPALEEISGII' A
#
# COMPACT_ATOMS: atom_id res chain seq x y z
N MET A 1 -5.83 -4.38 11.32
CA MET A 1 -5.75 -2.95 10.95
C MET A 1 -7.12 -2.50 10.45
N PRO A 2 -7.81 -1.54 11.09
CA PRO A 2 -9.24 -1.29 10.85
C PRO A 2 -9.60 -0.97 9.40
N GLN A 3 -8.75 -0.21 8.71
CA GLN A 3 -8.98 0.25 7.34
C GLN A 3 -8.64 -0.79 6.26
N CYS A 4 -7.91 -1.86 6.58
CA CYS A 4 -7.55 -2.90 5.62
C CYS A 4 -8.04 -4.28 6.13
N PRO A 5 -9.26 -4.69 5.73
CA PRO A 5 -9.82 -5.98 6.14
C PRO A 5 -8.92 -7.14 5.76
N GLY A 6 -8.70 -8.06 6.70
CA GLY A 6 -7.80 -9.22 6.54
C GLY A 6 -6.34 -8.96 6.90
N VAL A 7 -5.92 -7.70 7.13
CA VAL A 7 -4.57 -7.39 7.59
C VAL A 7 -4.48 -7.47 9.11
N ILE A 8 -3.76 -8.49 9.58
CA ILE A 8 -3.46 -8.76 10.98
C ILE A 8 -2.05 -9.34 11.09
N ALA A 9 -1.38 -9.08 12.21
CA ALA A 9 -0.08 -9.67 12.51
C ALA A 9 0.10 -9.85 14.02
N PHE A 10 1.06 -10.69 14.38
CA PHE A 10 1.40 -11.02 15.76
C PHE A 10 2.92 -11.00 15.93
N GLY A 11 3.38 -10.65 17.12
CA GLY A 11 4.81 -10.65 17.44
C GLY A 11 5.07 -10.69 18.94
N LYS A 12 6.23 -11.21 19.33
CA LYS A 12 6.65 -11.31 20.74
C LYS A 12 6.94 -9.95 21.38
N THR A 13 7.25 -8.95 20.55
CA THR A 13 7.47 -7.56 20.96
C THR A 13 6.68 -6.64 20.04
N LEU A 14 6.43 -5.41 20.47
CA LEU A 14 5.77 -4.40 19.64
C LEU A 14 6.52 -4.18 18.32
N TYR A 15 7.85 -4.07 18.38
CA TYR A 15 8.70 -3.92 17.21
C TYR A 15 8.51 -5.09 16.22
N LYS A 16 8.57 -6.33 16.72
CA LYS A 16 8.40 -7.51 15.85
C LYS A 16 6.99 -7.58 15.27
N CYS A 17 5.96 -7.28 16.07
CA CYS A 17 4.58 -7.23 15.59
C CYS A 17 4.40 -6.18 14.49
N GLN A 18 5.04 -5.01 14.63
CA GLN A 18 5.01 -3.96 13.60
C GLN A 18 5.68 -4.41 12.30
N GLU A 19 6.81 -5.12 12.37
CA GLU A 19 7.46 -5.68 11.17
C GLU A 19 6.57 -6.70 10.46
N GLU A 20 5.97 -7.62 11.19
CA GLU A 20 5.04 -8.62 10.63
C GLU A 20 3.78 -7.95 10.06
N LEU A 21 3.29 -6.88 10.70
CA LEU A 21 2.15 -6.10 10.21
C LEU A 21 2.48 -5.41 8.89
N ARG A 22 3.70 -4.90 8.73
CA ARG A 22 4.18 -4.31 7.48
C ARG A 22 4.19 -5.35 6.36
N SER A 23 4.79 -6.52 6.60
CA SER A 23 4.83 -7.59 5.59
C SER A 23 3.43 -8.06 5.18
N SER A 24 2.53 -8.21 6.16
CA SER A 24 1.12 -8.58 5.91
C SER A 24 0.38 -7.51 5.09
N LEU A 25 0.64 -6.22 5.37
CA LEU A 25 0.07 -5.11 4.62
C LEU A 25 0.59 -5.07 3.17
N GLU A 26 1.89 -5.29 2.96
CA GLU A 26 2.49 -5.36 1.63
C GLU A 26 1.88 -6.47 0.77
N GLY A 27 1.73 -7.67 1.33
CA GLY A 27 1.05 -8.79 0.66
C GLY A 27 -0.40 -8.46 0.29
N TRP A 28 -1.14 -7.85 1.21
CA TRP A 28 -2.52 -7.41 0.96
C TRP A 28 -2.61 -6.36 -0.15
N LEU A 29 -1.69 -5.38 -0.18
CA LEU A 29 -1.63 -4.36 -1.22
C LEU A 29 -1.40 -4.98 -2.61
N ILE A 30 -0.46 -5.93 -2.72
CA ILE A 30 -0.17 -6.60 -3.99
C ILE A 30 -1.44 -7.28 -4.54
N VAL A 31 -2.17 -8.00 -3.69
CA VAL A 31 -3.43 -8.67 -4.09
C VAL A 31 -4.45 -7.64 -4.56
N LYS A 32 -4.71 -6.60 -3.75
CA LYS A 32 -5.71 -5.58 -4.08
C LYS A 32 -5.41 -4.84 -5.38
N ILE A 33 -4.14 -4.45 -5.59
CA ILE A 33 -3.71 -3.76 -6.81
C ILE A 33 -3.87 -4.66 -8.04
N ARG A 34 -3.45 -5.93 -7.96
CA ARG A 34 -3.57 -6.87 -9.09
C ARG A 34 -5.00 -7.14 -9.51
N HIS A 35 -5.93 -7.14 -8.55
CA HIS A 35 -7.36 -7.33 -8.81
C HIS A 35 -8.09 -6.02 -9.15
N GLY A 36 -7.42 -4.86 -9.09
CA GLY A 36 -8.04 -3.56 -9.36
C GLY A 36 -9.05 -3.12 -8.29
N ASP A 37 -8.95 -3.68 -7.08
CA ASP A 37 -9.81 -3.32 -5.96
C ASP A 37 -9.53 -1.89 -5.49
N LYS A 38 -10.58 -1.18 -5.04
CA LYS A 38 -10.42 0.12 -4.40
C LYS A 38 -9.71 0.00 -3.06
N LEU A 39 -8.62 0.76 -2.92
CA LEU A 39 -7.84 0.88 -1.71
C LEU A 39 -8.37 2.03 -0.83
N PRO A 40 -8.32 1.90 0.51
CA PRO A 40 -8.63 3.00 1.42
C PRO A 40 -7.59 4.12 1.28
N ILE A 41 -8.03 5.37 1.42
CA ILE A 41 -7.12 6.51 1.58
C ILE A 41 -6.64 6.54 3.03
N ILE A 42 -5.34 6.48 3.25
CA ILE A 42 -4.75 6.41 4.60
C ILE A 42 -3.89 7.64 4.85
N GLY A 43 -4.19 8.39 5.91
CA GLY A 43 -3.52 9.64 6.26
C GLY A 43 -3.84 10.76 5.27
N ARG A 44 -3.21 10.73 4.09
CA ARG A 44 -3.48 11.53 2.88
C ARG A 44 -3.01 10.84 1.59
N ILE A 45 -2.66 9.56 1.67
CA ILE A 45 -2.10 8.78 0.57
C ILE A 45 -3.24 8.08 -0.14
N ASP A 46 -3.39 8.37 -1.43
CA ASP A 46 -4.37 7.75 -2.31
C ASP A 46 -3.65 6.91 -3.38
N LEU A 47 -3.58 5.61 -3.14
CA LEU A 47 -2.96 4.64 -4.04
C LEU A 47 -3.87 4.21 -5.20
N ASN A 48 -5.11 4.73 -5.26
CA ASN A 48 -6.00 4.46 -6.39
C ASN A 48 -5.67 5.34 -7.60
N LYS A 49 -4.87 6.40 -7.40
CA LYS A 49 -4.40 7.27 -8.48
C LYS A 49 -3.31 6.55 -9.26
N LYS A 50 -3.40 6.60 -10.59
CA LYS A 50 -2.32 6.12 -11.45
C LYS A 50 -1.04 6.89 -11.12
N MET A 51 0.11 6.22 -11.24
CA MET A 51 1.38 6.93 -11.26
C MET A 51 1.28 8.05 -12.30
N PRO A 52 1.69 9.28 -11.97
CA PRO A 52 1.82 10.30 -13.00
C PRO A 52 2.69 9.70 -14.09
N ALA A 53 2.22 9.77 -15.34
CA ALA A 53 3.10 9.50 -16.45
C ALA A 53 4.29 10.45 -16.27
N LEU A 54 5.51 9.93 -16.42
CA LEU A 54 6.64 10.81 -16.68
C LEU A 54 6.23 11.57 -17.93
N GLU A 55 5.77 12.81 -17.79
CA GLU A 55 5.64 13.67 -18.95
C GLU A 55 7.02 13.66 -19.59
N GLU A 56 7.06 13.21 -20.84
CA GLU A 56 8.29 13.17 -21.62
C GLU A 56 8.97 14.53 -21.46
N ILE A 57 10.20 14.52 -20.96
CA ILE A 57 11.12 15.63 -21.15
C ILE A 57 11.50 15.62 -22.64
N SER A 58 10.53 15.78 -23.55
CA SER A 58 10.70 15.88 -25.00
C SER A 58 10.59 17.32 -25.51
N GLY A 59 10.63 18.30 -24.60
CA GLY A 59 10.57 19.73 -24.94
C GLY A 59 11.81 20.56 -24.54
N ILE A 60 12.92 19.95 -24.11
CA ILE A 60 14.15 20.69 -23.72
C ILE A 60 15.41 20.09 -24.39
N ILE A 61 15.34 19.80 -25.69
CA ILE A 61 16.54 19.62 -26.52
C ILE A 61 16.34 20.36 -27.84
#